data_AF-A0A094AZM2-F1
#
_entry.id   AF-A0A094AZM2-F1
#
_cell.length_a   1.000
_cell.length_b   1.000
_cell.length_c   1.000
_cell.angle_alpha   90.00
_cell.angle_beta   90.00
_cell.angle_gamma   90.00
#
_symmetry.space_group_name_H-M   'P 1'
#
loop_
_entity.id
_entity.type
_entity.pdbx_description
1 polymer ?
#
loop_
_entity_poly.entity_id
_entity_poly.type
_entity_poly.pdbx_seq_one_letter_code
_entity_poly.pdbx_strand_id
1 'polypeptide(L)'
;MKLEFLSAFKEAFKSTFIEQNIKSGFRATGLVLYEPQNVLSHLNLHLRTPTPPILESNNWTSKTPQTIRELDFQTEHIKNRVVQHQNSSPSSINDALSRLAKGAQVMMHSAVLLKAEVKALQAANEQKKRRERKRRRRIMQGGSLSVREGEDILLNAEVDAQLRTEVASESSRQVGSTGRQKRCGICGIMGHNSRTCERRQESITVE
;
A
#
# COMPACT_ATOMS: atom_id res chain seq x y z
N MET A 1 95.74 -7.53 22.26
CA MET A 1 94.74 -7.24 23.32
C MET A 1 95.38 -7.58 24.65
N LYS A 2 95.53 -6.61 25.59
CA LYS A 2 96.23 -6.85 26.87
C LYS A 2 95.37 -7.74 27.77
N LEU A 3 95.94 -8.78 28.38
CA LEU A 3 95.25 -9.70 29.29
C LEU A 3 94.55 -8.98 30.46
N GLU A 4 95.17 -7.93 30.97
CA GLU A 4 94.62 -7.05 32.01
C GLU A 4 93.24 -6.47 31.65
N PHE A 5 93.04 -6.10 30.38
CA PHE A 5 91.76 -5.57 29.91
C PHE A 5 90.65 -6.62 29.98
N LEU A 6 90.95 -7.87 29.65
CA LEU A 6 89.96 -8.95 29.68
C LEU A 6 89.52 -9.27 31.12
N SER A 7 90.43 -9.22 32.09
CA SER A 7 90.09 -9.40 33.51
C SER A 7 89.23 -8.26 34.02
N ALA A 8 89.67 -7.02 33.80
CA ALA A 8 88.92 -5.83 34.21
C ALA A 8 87.53 -5.76 33.55
N PHE A 9 87.43 -6.10 32.27
CA PHE A 9 86.15 -6.17 31.56
C PHE A 9 85.23 -7.23 32.16
N LYS A 10 85.75 -8.43 32.49
CA LYS A 10 84.96 -9.50 33.10
C LYS A 10 84.40 -9.10 34.47
N GLU A 11 85.20 -8.41 35.28
CA GLU A 11 84.76 -7.87 36.58
C GLU A 11 83.72 -6.76 36.40
N ALA A 12 83.99 -5.79 35.53
CA ALA A 12 83.05 -4.73 35.22
C ALA A 12 81.73 -5.31 34.70
N PHE A 13 81.76 -6.23 33.74
CA PHE A 13 80.58 -6.88 33.18
C PHE A 13 79.73 -7.55 34.27
N LYS A 14 80.36 -8.35 35.14
CA LYS A 14 79.65 -9.00 36.25
C LYS A 14 79.05 -8.00 37.25
N SER A 15 79.73 -6.89 37.50
CA SER A 15 79.22 -5.82 38.39
C SER A 15 78.08 -5.01 37.75
N THR A 16 78.05 -4.92 36.42
CA THR A 16 77.07 -4.10 35.70
C THR A 16 75.78 -4.88 35.44
N PHE A 17 75.88 -6.13 34.98
CA PHE A 17 74.74 -6.98 34.62
C PHE A 17 74.18 -7.75 35.81
N ILE A 18 73.86 -7.03 36.88
CA ILE A 18 73.15 -7.57 38.05
C ILE A 18 71.65 -7.33 37.86
N GLU A 19 70.81 -8.25 38.37
CA GLU A 19 69.35 -8.19 38.27
C GLU A 19 68.77 -6.82 38.62
N GLN A 20 69.30 -6.16 39.66
CA GLN A 20 68.88 -4.83 40.09
C GLN A 20 69.15 -3.74 39.03
N ASN A 21 70.33 -3.75 38.39
CA ASN A 21 70.68 -2.79 37.36
C ASN A 21 69.88 -3.03 36.07
N ILE A 22 69.65 -4.29 35.72
CA ILE A 22 68.82 -4.68 34.58
C ILE A 22 67.37 -4.20 34.80
N LYS A 23 66.78 -4.50 35.96
CA LYS A 23 65.43 -4.03 36.35
C LYS A 23 65.32 -2.50 36.34
N SER A 24 66.34 -1.80 36.84
CA SER A 24 66.39 -0.34 36.85
C SER A 24 66.42 0.25 35.44
N GLY A 25 67.22 -0.32 34.53
CA GLY A 25 67.27 0.10 33.13
C GLY A 25 65.92 -0.04 32.42
N PHE A 26 65.24 -1.18 32.59
CA PHE A 26 63.90 -1.40 32.03
C PHE A 26 62.82 -0.47 32.62
N ARG A 27 62.94 -0.11 33.91
CA ARG A 27 62.06 0.88 34.55
C ARG A 27 62.26 2.27 33.94
N ALA A 28 63.50 2.66 33.65
CA ALA A 28 63.82 3.96 33.06
C ALA A 28 63.32 4.11 31.62
N THR A 29 63.31 3.03 30.84
CA THR A 29 62.81 3.04 29.45
C THR A 29 61.29 2.91 29.34
N GLY A 30 60.60 2.59 30.44
CA GLY A 30 59.15 2.32 30.42
C GLY A 30 58.76 1.05 29.66
N LEU A 31 59.73 0.17 29.33
CA LEU A 31 59.52 -0.98 28.45
C LEU A 31 59.11 -2.26 29.20
N VAL A 32 59.14 -2.29 30.55
CA VAL A 32 58.73 -3.48 31.31
C VAL A 32 57.83 -3.12 32.47
N LEU A 33 56.67 -3.77 32.46
CA LEU A 33 55.68 -3.76 33.53
C LEU A 33 56.08 -4.82 34.56
N TYR A 34 57.10 -4.53 35.36
CA TYR A 34 57.48 -5.38 36.50
C TYR A 34 56.38 -5.49 37.56
N GLU A 35 55.37 -4.63 37.48
CA GLU A 35 54.27 -4.52 38.41
C GLU A 35 52.96 -4.48 37.62
N PRO A 36 52.44 -5.65 37.18
CA PRO A 36 51.23 -5.71 36.35
C PRO A 36 50.03 -5.05 37.05
N GLN A 37 50.01 -5.05 38.38
CA GLN A 37 48.98 -4.38 39.18
C GLN A 37 48.95 -2.86 38.99
N ASN A 38 50.09 -2.23 38.76
CA ASN A 38 50.15 -0.78 38.54
C ASN A 38 49.45 -0.41 37.21
N VAL A 39 49.64 -1.24 36.18
CA VAL A 39 48.94 -1.10 34.89
C VAL A 39 47.47 -1.42 35.02
N LEU A 40 47.14 -2.51 35.70
CA LEU A 40 45.75 -2.90 35.93
C LEU A 40 45.00 -1.84 36.74
N SER A 41 45.67 -1.13 37.66
CA SER A 41 45.09 -0.02 38.42
C SER A 41 44.84 1.24 37.57
N HIS A 42 45.63 1.46 36.51
CA HIS A 42 45.40 2.51 35.53
C HIS A 42 44.35 2.13 34.48
N LEU A 43 44.14 0.84 34.24
CA LEU A 43 43.08 0.33 33.40
C LEU A 43 41.76 0.34 34.18
N ASN A 44 41.06 1.46 34.18
CA ASN A 44 39.66 1.56 34.63
C ASN A 44 38.73 0.76 33.70
N LEU A 45 38.83 -0.57 33.74
CA LEU A 45 37.99 -1.50 33.00
C LEU A 45 36.61 -1.55 33.65
N HIS A 46 35.73 -0.63 33.24
CA HIS A 46 34.31 -0.81 33.46
C HIS A 46 33.85 -1.96 32.55
N LEU A 47 33.84 -3.18 33.08
CA LEU A 47 33.17 -4.32 32.48
C LEU A 47 31.66 -4.08 32.52
N ARG A 48 31.18 -3.26 31.58
CA ARG A 48 29.76 -3.12 31.31
C ARG A 48 29.36 -4.35 30.53
N THR A 49 28.79 -5.34 31.18
CA THR A 49 28.02 -6.38 30.49
C THR A 49 26.85 -5.65 29.83
N PRO A 50 26.79 -5.52 28.49
CA PRO A 50 25.61 -4.97 27.88
C PRO A 50 24.45 -5.90 28.27
N THR A 51 23.43 -5.35 28.90
CA THR A 51 22.14 -6.03 29.04
C THR A 51 21.78 -6.55 27.64
N PRO A 52 21.48 -7.85 27.46
CA PRO A 52 21.07 -8.34 26.16
C PRO A 52 19.90 -7.47 25.70
N PRO A 53 19.95 -6.90 24.48
CA PRO A 53 18.85 -6.07 24.02
C PRO A 53 17.58 -6.90 24.16
N ILE A 54 16.54 -6.31 24.76
CA ILE A 54 15.18 -6.82 24.64
C ILE A 54 15.00 -7.08 23.15
N LEU A 55 14.64 -8.32 22.81
CA LEU A 55 14.38 -8.75 21.45
C LEU A 55 13.05 -8.11 21.05
N GLU A 56 13.07 -6.79 20.86
CA GLU A 56 12.07 -6.04 20.13
C GLU A 56 12.03 -6.70 18.76
N SER A 57 10.94 -7.44 18.51
CA SER A 57 10.63 -8.13 17.27
C SER A 57 10.33 -7.15 16.13
N ASN A 58 11.09 -6.07 16.06
CA ASN A 58 11.13 -5.20 14.91
C ASN A 58 12.13 -5.83 13.95
N ASN A 59 11.68 -6.88 13.25
CA ASN A 59 12.38 -7.51 12.14
C ASN A 59 12.66 -6.44 11.08
N TRP A 60 13.74 -5.70 11.26
CA TRP A 60 14.30 -4.85 10.23
C TRP A 60 14.43 -5.69 8.97
N THR A 61 13.73 -5.31 7.91
CA THR A 61 13.89 -5.93 6.60
C THR A 61 14.44 -4.89 5.65
N SER A 62 15.46 -5.26 4.87
CA SER A 62 16.06 -4.41 3.83
C SER A 62 15.15 -4.24 2.60
N LYS A 63 13.84 -4.39 2.77
CA LYS A 63 12.85 -4.27 1.71
C LYS A 63 12.58 -2.80 1.43
N THR A 64 12.30 -2.48 0.18
CA THR A 64 11.86 -1.15 -0.24
C THR A 64 10.58 -0.76 0.51
N PRO A 65 10.56 0.38 1.22
CA PRO A 65 9.37 0.85 1.91
C PRO A 65 8.18 0.98 0.97
N GLN A 66 7.03 0.42 1.35
CA GLN A 66 5.79 0.55 0.58
C GLN A 66 4.93 1.71 1.07
N THR A 67 5.18 2.18 2.29
CA THR A 67 4.44 3.29 2.91
C THR A 67 5.40 4.32 3.50
N ILE A 68 4.91 5.56 3.61
CA ILE A 68 5.68 6.66 4.22
C ILE A 68 6.04 6.32 5.67
N ARG A 69 5.11 5.69 6.41
CA ARG A 69 5.36 5.22 7.78
C ARG A 69 6.53 4.23 7.86
N GLU A 70 6.59 3.30 6.93
CA GLU A 70 7.69 2.33 6.85
C GLU A 70 9.02 3.03 6.48
N LEU A 71 8.98 4.00 5.57
CA LEU A 71 10.15 4.82 5.20
C LEU A 71 10.67 5.60 6.41
N ASP A 72 9.78 6.24 7.17
CA ASP A 72 10.14 7.01 8.38
C ASP A 72 10.73 6.10 9.44
N PHE A 73 10.09 4.96 9.72
CA PHE A 73 10.58 3.96 10.65
C PHE A 73 11.97 3.46 10.26
N GLN A 74 12.16 3.15 8.98
CA GLN A 74 13.45 2.65 8.50
C GLN A 74 14.55 3.72 8.59
N THR A 75 14.23 4.96 8.22
CA THR A 75 15.15 6.10 8.29
C THR A 75 15.60 6.33 9.74
N GLU A 76 14.66 6.31 10.68
CA GLU A 76 14.95 6.52 12.10
C GLU A 76 15.79 5.38 12.68
N HIS A 77 15.49 4.14 12.32
CA HIS A 77 16.29 2.99 12.71
C HIS A 77 17.75 3.09 12.22
N ILE A 78 17.98 3.53 10.97
CA ILE A 78 19.34 3.73 10.45
C ILE A 78 20.03 4.88 11.19
N LYS A 79 19.37 6.03 11.39
CA LYS A 79 19.94 7.18 12.12
C LYS A 79 20.39 6.79 13.52
N ASN A 80 19.55 6.03 14.24
CA ASN A 80 19.87 5.56 15.58
C ASN A 80 21.12 4.66 15.61
N ARG A 81 21.31 3.80 14.60
CA ARG A 81 22.54 3.00 14.47
C ARG A 81 23.78 3.85 14.18
N VAL A 82 23.66 4.86 13.33
CA VAL A 82 24.77 5.78 13.01
C VAL A 82 25.23 6.52 14.26
N VAL A 83 24.30 6.98 15.10
CA VAL A 83 24.59 7.68 16.36
C VAL A 83 25.27 6.76 17.39
N GLN A 84 24.87 5.49 17.46
CA GLN A 84 25.42 4.53 18.42
C GLN A 84 26.84 4.02 18.06
N HIS A 85 27.31 4.26 16.84
CA HIS A 85 28.61 3.78 16.38
C HIS A 85 29.76 4.66 16.90
N GLN A 86 30.69 4.07 17.66
CA GLN A 86 31.88 4.77 18.16
C GLN A 86 32.73 5.28 16.99
N ASN A 87 33.19 6.53 17.07
CA ASN A 87 34.02 7.22 16.07
C ASN A 87 33.31 7.76 14.81
N SER A 88 31.98 7.73 14.75
CA SER A 88 31.25 8.40 13.67
C SER A 88 31.16 9.91 13.94
N SER A 89 31.35 10.75 12.92
CA SER A 89 30.77 12.10 12.90
C SER A 89 29.35 11.97 12.32
N PRO A 90 28.30 11.92 13.15
CA PRO A 90 26.98 11.47 12.69
C PRO A 90 26.28 12.50 11.78
N SER A 91 26.70 13.76 11.81
CA SER A 91 25.98 14.86 11.16
C SER A 91 25.93 14.73 9.64
N SER A 92 27.06 14.52 8.96
CA SER A 92 27.08 14.47 7.48
C SER A 92 26.27 13.29 6.92
N ILE A 93 26.29 12.13 7.60
CA ILE A 93 25.56 10.93 7.16
C ILE A 93 24.07 11.10 7.43
N ASN A 94 23.68 11.62 8.60
CA ASN A 94 22.27 11.85 8.94
C ASN A 94 21.62 12.90 8.04
N ASP A 95 22.36 13.92 7.61
CA ASP A 95 21.90 14.90 6.64
C ASP A 95 21.65 14.28 5.27
N ALA A 96 22.59 13.46 4.78
CA ALA A 96 22.44 12.72 3.53
C ALA A 96 21.22 11.78 3.58
N LEU A 97 21.05 11.03 4.67
CA LEU A 97 19.90 10.16 4.89
C LEU A 97 18.58 10.95 4.91
N SER A 98 18.55 12.10 5.56
CA SER A 98 17.35 12.96 5.61
C SER A 98 16.96 13.48 4.23
N ARG A 99 17.94 13.87 3.40
CA ARG A 99 17.69 14.27 2.00
C ARG A 99 17.15 13.12 1.16
N LEU A 100 17.71 11.92 1.31
CA LEU A 100 17.24 10.71 0.62
C LEU A 100 15.81 10.34 1.04
N ALA A 101 15.52 10.33 2.34
CA ALA A 101 14.18 10.08 2.87
C ALA A 101 13.16 11.09 2.31
N LYS A 102 13.54 12.37 2.23
CA LYS A 102 12.66 13.39 1.66
C LYS A 102 12.40 13.16 0.17
N GLY A 103 13.42 12.79 -0.60
CA GLY A 103 13.27 12.44 -2.01
C GLY A 103 12.33 11.23 -2.21
N ALA A 104 12.51 10.19 -1.40
CA ALA A 104 11.63 9.02 -1.42
C ALA A 104 10.18 9.39 -1.06
N GLN A 105 9.96 10.24 -0.06
CA GLN A 105 8.62 10.72 0.32
C GLN A 105 7.94 11.46 -0.84
N VAL A 106 8.67 12.36 -1.51
CA VAL A 106 8.16 13.09 -2.70
C VAL A 106 7.75 12.11 -3.79
N MET A 107 8.62 11.15 -4.13
CA MET A 107 8.31 10.13 -5.15
C MET A 107 7.09 9.29 -4.78
N MET A 108 6.94 8.89 -3.52
CA MET A 108 5.78 8.12 -3.06
C MET A 108 4.48 8.92 -3.21
N HIS A 109 4.47 10.18 -2.81
CA HIS A 109 3.30 11.05 -3.00
C HIS A 109 2.97 11.25 -4.48
N SER A 110 3.98 11.54 -5.31
CA SER A 110 3.82 11.66 -6.76
C SER A 110 3.27 10.36 -7.38
N ALA A 111 3.76 9.20 -6.95
CA ALA A 111 3.27 7.91 -7.44
C ALA A 111 1.81 7.67 -7.09
N VAL A 112 1.35 8.09 -5.91
CA VAL A 112 -0.07 8.01 -5.51
C VAL A 112 -0.94 8.91 -6.41
N LEU A 113 -0.51 10.15 -6.64
CA LEU A 113 -1.23 11.09 -7.52
C LEU A 113 -1.28 10.59 -8.96
N LEU A 114 -0.15 10.16 -9.51
CA LEU A 114 -0.06 9.60 -10.86
C LEU A 114 -0.95 8.37 -11.01
N LYS A 115 -1.00 7.49 -10.00
CA LYS A 115 -1.88 6.31 -10.03
C LYS A 115 -3.35 6.72 -10.08
N ALA A 116 -3.75 7.77 -9.38
CA ALA A 116 -5.11 8.30 -9.43
C ALA A 116 -5.43 8.91 -10.80
N GLU A 117 -4.51 9.71 -11.35
CA GLU A 117 -4.66 10.33 -12.65
C GLU A 117 -4.71 9.30 -13.78
N VAL A 118 -3.83 8.30 -13.77
CA VAL A 118 -3.85 7.19 -14.74
C VAL A 118 -5.19 6.47 -14.71
N LYS A 119 -5.75 6.20 -13.54
CA LYS A 119 -7.09 5.59 -13.44
C LYS A 119 -8.18 6.49 -14.01
N ALA A 120 -8.15 7.79 -13.72
CA ALA A 120 -9.12 8.75 -14.26
C ALA A 120 -9.03 8.84 -15.78
N LEU A 121 -7.82 8.91 -16.34
CA LEU A 121 -7.56 8.92 -17.78
C LEU A 121 -8.02 7.64 -18.46
N GLN A 122 -7.78 6.47 -17.85
CA GLN A 122 -8.26 5.19 -18.35
C GLN A 122 -9.80 5.15 -18.41
N ALA A 123 -10.48 5.62 -17.37
CA ALA A 123 -11.94 5.69 -17.33
C ALA A 123 -12.50 6.66 -18.40
N ALA A 124 -11.90 7.83 -18.54
CA ALA A 124 -12.28 8.82 -19.56
C ALA A 124 -12.07 8.28 -20.98
N ASN A 125 -10.95 7.59 -21.23
CA ASN A 125 -10.66 6.96 -22.52
C ASN A 125 -11.65 5.84 -22.86
N GLU A 126 -12.02 5.02 -21.88
CA GLU A 126 -13.02 3.97 -22.09
C GLU A 126 -14.40 4.60 -22.40
N GLN A 127 -14.79 5.67 -21.70
CA GLN A 127 -16.02 6.38 -21.99
C GLN A 127 -16.00 7.01 -23.40
N LYS A 128 -14.88 7.60 -23.81
CA LYS A 128 -14.69 8.15 -25.16
C LYS A 128 -14.83 7.06 -26.22
N LYS A 129 -14.13 5.92 -26.06
CA LYS A 129 -14.25 4.76 -26.96
C LYS A 129 -15.70 4.26 -27.06
N ARG A 130 -16.43 4.19 -25.94
CA ARG A 130 -17.85 3.82 -25.94
C ARG A 130 -18.72 4.81 -26.72
N ARG A 131 -18.50 6.12 -26.55
CA ARG A 131 -19.22 7.17 -27.29
C ARG A 131 -18.92 7.08 -28.79
N GLU A 132 -17.66 6.91 -29.17
CA GLU A 132 -17.25 6.74 -30.57
C GLU A 132 -17.88 5.48 -31.20
N ARG A 133 -17.89 4.34 -30.50
CA ARG A 133 -18.56 3.11 -30.96
C ARG A 133 -20.06 3.32 -31.15
N LYS A 134 -20.73 4.02 -30.22
CA LYS A 134 -22.16 4.36 -30.36
C LYS A 134 -22.40 5.29 -31.57
N ARG A 135 -21.58 6.33 -31.73
CA ARG A 135 -21.66 7.25 -32.89
C ARG A 135 -21.43 6.51 -34.21
N ARG A 136 -20.40 5.67 -34.30
CA ARG A 136 -20.13 4.85 -35.50
C ARG A 136 -21.27 3.91 -35.83
N ARG A 137 -21.86 3.23 -34.83
CA ARG A 137 -23.06 2.40 -35.03
C ARG A 137 -24.25 3.22 -35.53
N ARG A 138 -24.49 4.41 -34.96
CA ARG A 138 -25.53 5.32 -35.45
C ARG A 138 -25.29 5.77 -36.88
N ILE A 139 -24.06 6.08 -37.28
CA ILE A 139 -23.74 6.46 -38.67
C ILE A 139 -23.96 5.27 -39.62
N MET A 140 -23.60 4.05 -39.21
CA MET A 140 -23.87 2.84 -40.00
C MET A 140 -25.37 2.52 -40.12
N GLN A 141 -26.14 2.74 -39.05
CA GLN A 141 -27.61 2.54 -39.04
C GLN A 141 -28.38 3.75 -39.56
N GLY A 142 -27.72 4.88 -39.74
CA GLY A 142 -28.30 6.20 -40.00
C GLY A 142 -27.38 7.00 -40.91
N GLY A 143 -27.06 6.42 -42.07
CA GLY A 143 -26.56 7.19 -43.20
C GLY A 143 -27.60 8.24 -43.63
N SER A 144 -27.24 9.09 -44.59
CA SER A 144 -28.26 9.92 -45.27
C SER A 144 -29.26 8.96 -45.91
N LEU A 145 -30.46 8.88 -45.35
CA LEU A 145 -31.59 8.20 -45.99
C LEU A 145 -31.75 8.78 -47.39
N SER A 146 -31.62 7.95 -48.42
CA SER A 146 -32.00 8.38 -49.75
C SER A 146 -33.51 8.67 -49.77
N VAL A 147 -33.96 9.57 -50.64
CA VAL A 147 -35.39 9.91 -50.76
C VAL A 147 -36.23 8.64 -50.92
N ARG A 148 -35.72 7.68 -51.70
CA ARG A 148 -36.38 6.39 -51.96
C ARG A 148 -36.48 5.50 -50.72
N GLU A 149 -35.42 5.39 -49.94
CA GLU A 149 -35.46 4.65 -48.66
C GLU A 149 -36.39 5.33 -47.64
N GLY A 150 -36.54 6.67 -47.70
CA GLY A 150 -37.52 7.40 -46.90
C GLY A 150 -38.96 7.13 -47.32
N GLU A 151 -39.23 7.08 -48.62
CA GLU A 151 -40.52 6.69 -49.20
C GLU A 151 -40.87 5.24 -48.85
N ASP A 152 -39.92 4.31 -48.94
CA ASP A 152 -40.12 2.90 -48.58
C ASP A 152 -40.46 2.72 -47.09
N ILE A 153 -39.88 3.53 -46.19
CA ILE A 153 -40.23 3.50 -44.76
C ILE A 153 -41.66 3.99 -44.54
N LEU A 154 -42.09 5.05 -45.23
CA LEU A 154 -43.45 5.58 -45.13
C LEU A 154 -44.48 4.56 -45.67
N LEU A 155 -44.19 3.94 -46.82
CA LEU A 155 -45.03 2.88 -47.39
C LEU A 155 -45.14 1.68 -46.44
N ASN A 156 -44.04 1.22 -45.88
CA ASN A 156 -44.07 0.11 -44.93
C ASN A 156 -44.80 0.47 -43.64
N ALA A 157 -44.69 1.71 -43.15
CA ALA A 157 -45.42 2.17 -41.96
C ALA A 157 -46.94 2.24 -42.20
N GLU A 158 -47.37 2.66 -43.40
CA GLU A 158 -48.76 2.66 -43.84
C GLU A 158 -49.31 1.22 -43.90
N VAL A 159 -48.55 0.29 -44.49
CA VAL A 159 -48.90 -1.13 -44.56
C VAL A 159 -48.99 -1.76 -43.17
N ASP A 160 -48.04 -1.48 -42.27
CA ASP A 160 -48.07 -1.96 -40.88
C ASP A 160 -49.25 -1.38 -40.09
N ALA A 161 -49.62 -0.12 -40.33
CA ALA A 161 -50.79 0.50 -39.72
C ALA A 161 -52.09 -0.17 -40.21
N GLN A 162 -52.18 -0.44 -41.51
CA GLN A 162 -53.30 -1.17 -42.13
C GLN A 162 -53.40 -2.60 -41.58
N LEU A 163 -52.29 -3.33 -41.51
CA LEU A 163 -52.23 -4.66 -40.90
C LEU A 163 -52.66 -4.64 -39.43
N ARG A 164 -52.27 -3.64 -38.65
CA ARG A 164 -52.72 -3.50 -37.25
C ARG A 164 -54.22 -3.25 -37.15
N THR A 165 -54.79 -2.44 -38.05
CA THR A 165 -56.25 -2.23 -38.10
C THR A 165 -57.01 -3.46 -38.58
N GLU A 166 -56.46 -4.21 -39.54
CA GLU A 166 -57.04 -5.46 -40.04
C GLU A 166 -57.01 -6.55 -38.98
N VAL A 167 -55.87 -6.75 -38.30
CA VAL A 167 -55.73 -7.68 -37.17
C VAL A 167 -56.65 -7.29 -36.01
N ALA A 168 -56.83 -5.99 -35.73
CA ALA A 168 -57.81 -5.53 -34.75
C ALA A 168 -59.26 -5.85 -35.21
N SER A 169 -59.56 -5.72 -36.50
CA SER A 169 -60.89 -6.02 -37.06
C SER A 169 -61.19 -7.53 -37.16
N GLU A 170 -60.19 -8.36 -37.44
CA GLU A 170 -60.29 -9.83 -37.45
C GLU A 170 -60.37 -10.40 -36.04
N SER A 171 -59.63 -9.82 -35.08
CA SER A 171 -59.77 -10.17 -33.65
C SER A 171 -61.20 -9.91 -33.14
N SER A 172 -61.90 -8.94 -33.74
CA SER A 172 -63.29 -8.62 -33.43
C SER A 172 -64.31 -9.54 -34.12
N ARG A 173 -63.89 -10.40 -35.07
CA ARG A 173 -64.76 -11.35 -35.79
C ARG A 173 -64.57 -12.82 -35.37
N GLN A 174 -63.54 -13.17 -34.60
CA GLN A 174 -63.29 -14.57 -34.23
C GLN A 174 -63.10 -14.90 -32.75
N VAL A 175 -63.20 -13.97 -31.80
CA VAL A 175 -63.18 -14.34 -30.37
C VAL A 175 -64.33 -13.72 -29.59
N GLY A 176 -65.48 -14.38 -29.67
CA GLY A 176 -66.34 -14.46 -28.51
C GLY A 176 -65.65 -15.28 -27.41
N SER A 177 -64.90 -14.62 -26.52
CA SER A 177 -64.59 -15.20 -25.21
C SER A 177 -64.54 -14.11 -24.13
N THR A 178 -65.69 -13.99 -23.46
CA THR A 178 -65.81 -13.87 -22.00
C THR A 178 -64.77 -12.99 -21.29
N GLY A 179 -65.04 -11.69 -21.27
CA GLY A 179 -64.55 -10.83 -20.20
C GLY A 179 -64.93 -11.45 -18.84
N ARG A 180 -63.93 -11.89 -18.07
CA ARG A 180 -64.07 -12.54 -16.77
C ARG A 180 -65.04 -11.72 -15.89
N GLN A 181 -66.27 -12.20 -15.70
CA GLN A 181 -67.28 -11.53 -14.89
C GLN A 181 -66.72 -11.33 -13.47
N LYS A 182 -66.57 -10.06 -13.08
CA LYS A 182 -65.98 -9.69 -11.80
C LYS A 182 -66.91 -10.13 -10.66
N ARG A 183 -66.40 -10.95 -9.75
CA ARG A 183 -67.08 -11.39 -8.52
C ARG A 183 -66.76 -10.43 -7.38
N CYS A 184 -67.68 -10.29 -6.43
CA CYS A 184 -67.44 -9.53 -5.20
C CYS A 184 -66.27 -10.15 -4.43
N GLY A 185 -65.26 -9.35 -4.07
CA GLY A 185 -64.08 -9.83 -3.34
C GLY A 185 -64.36 -10.29 -1.90
N ILE A 186 -65.56 -10.02 -1.35
CA ILE A 186 -65.94 -10.40 0.03
C ILE A 186 -66.77 -11.69 0.04
N CYS A 187 -67.78 -11.82 -0.82
CA CYS A 187 -68.68 -12.97 -0.82
C CYS A 187 -68.58 -13.88 -2.06
N GLY A 188 -67.82 -13.51 -3.09
CA GLY A 188 -67.62 -14.30 -4.31
C GLY A 188 -68.81 -14.36 -5.28
N ILE A 189 -69.91 -13.67 -4.97
CA ILE A 189 -71.14 -13.62 -5.78
C ILE A 189 -70.99 -12.55 -6.88
N MET A 190 -71.62 -12.79 -8.03
CA MET A 190 -71.67 -11.86 -9.16
C MET A 190 -72.83 -10.86 -8.99
N GLY A 191 -72.70 -9.64 -9.52
CA GLY A 191 -73.77 -8.63 -9.51
C GLY A 191 -73.58 -7.46 -8.54
N HIS A 192 -72.59 -7.51 -7.66
CA HIS A 192 -72.19 -6.39 -6.81
C HIS A 192 -70.68 -6.39 -6.54
N ASN A 193 -70.13 -5.31 -6.01
CA ASN A 193 -68.72 -5.21 -5.65
C ASN A 193 -68.54 -5.19 -4.12
N SER A 194 -67.30 -5.31 -3.64
CA SER A 194 -66.99 -5.37 -2.19
C SER A 194 -67.47 -4.17 -1.39
N ARG A 195 -67.68 -3.00 -2.02
CA ARG A 195 -68.14 -1.79 -1.31
C ARG A 195 -69.64 -1.82 -1.02
N THR A 196 -70.41 -2.56 -1.82
CA THR A 196 -71.87 -2.68 -1.74
C THR A 196 -72.30 -4.08 -1.30
N CYS A 197 -71.42 -4.84 -0.65
CA CYS A 197 -71.70 -6.19 -0.18
C CYS A 197 -72.38 -6.14 1.20
N GLU A 198 -73.56 -6.76 1.33
CA GLU A 198 -74.33 -6.79 2.58
C GLU A 198 -73.55 -7.48 3.73
N ARG A 199 -72.73 -8.51 3.43
CA ARG A 199 -71.85 -9.17 4.43
C ARG A 199 -70.76 -8.26 5.01
N ARG A 200 -70.56 -7.06 4.45
CA ARG A 200 -69.62 -6.07 4.99
C ARG A 200 -70.19 -5.36 6.23
N GLN A 201 -71.52 -5.33 6.40
CA GLN A 201 -72.15 -4.65 7.54
C GLN A 201 -72.23 -5.54 8.80
N GLU A 202 -72.21 -6.87 8.67
CA GLU A 202 -72.24 -7.80 9.81
C GLU A 202 -70.89 -7.97 10.52
N SER A 203 -69.79 -7.44 9.97
CA SER A 203 -68.44 -7.50 10.57
C SER A 203 -68.06 -6.24 11.37
N ILE A 204 -69.00 -5.30 11.56
CA ILE A 204 -68.79 -4.06 12.32
C ILE A 204 -69.64 -4.04 13.62
N THR A 205 -70.40 -5.09 13.93
CA THR A 205 -71.18 -5.20 15.18
C THR A 205 -70.98 -6.54 15.85
N VAL A 206 -69.92 -6.69 16.66
CA VAL A 206 -69.93 -7.45 17.93
C VAL A 206 -68.88 -6.81 18.84
N GLU A 207 -69.29 -6.59 20.10
CA GLU A 207 -68.52 -6.08 21.25
C GLU A 207 -67.17 -6.78 21.49
#